data_AF-A0A7C5Q7Y6-F1
#
_entry.id   AF-A0A7C5Q7Y6-F1
#
_cell.length_a   1.000
_cell.length_b   1.000
_cell.length_c   1.000
_cell.angle_alpha   90.00
_cell.angle_beta   90.00
_cell.angle_gamma   90.00
#
_symmetry.space_group_name_H-M   'P 1'
#
loop_
_entity.id
_entity.type
_entity.pdbx_description
1 polymer ?
#
loop_
_entity_poly.entity_id
_entity_poly.type
_entity_poly.pdbx_seq_one_letter_code
_entity_poly.pdbx_strand_id
1 'polypeptide(L)'
;EVFGGTPLSILGNKIIASILGFVFPIAFVLTGSWTNIWLYFGGTNQLLAGFALLIVGLFLYAQKRFHWYSTIPGIFMMFTTLAAILYQTYVFADATIGAKLLHATQNILKNVGGNAAVQGINGFSTAVGVIMFLIGLAMAVYFVRGFRKAVKVEVKA
;
A
#
# COMPACT_ATOMS: atom_id res chain seq x y z
N GLU A 1 20.79 21.83 6.84
CA GLU A 1 20.76 20.40 6.43
C GLU A 1 19.74 19.71 7.31
N VAL A 2 18.86 18.83 6.79
CA VAL A 2 17.74 18.22 7.54
C VAL A 2 18.19 17.53 8.85
N PHE A 3 19.47 17.17 8.96
CA PHE A 3 20.07 16.54 10.14
C PHE A 3 21.11 17.40 10.89
N GLY A 4 21.28 18.67 10.52
CA GLY A 4 22.26 19.58 11.13
C GLY A 4 21.97 19.81 12.61
N GLY A 5 22.96 19.54 13.48
CA GLY A 5 22.84 19.72 14.93
C GLY A 5 22.18 18.55 15.68
N THR A 6 21.86 17.46 15.00
CA THR A 6 21.35 16.22 15.63
C THR A 6 22.44 15.14 15.66
N PRO A 7 22.37 14.14 16.57
CA PRO A 7 23.27 12.97 16.53
C PRO A 7 23.18 12.18 15.21
N LEU A 8 22.16 12.44 14.39
CA LEU A 8 21.96 11.86 13.05
C LEU A 8 22.64 12.68 11.94
N SER A 9 23.45 13.69 12.25
CA SER A 9 24.17 14.52 11.28
C SER A 9 25.06 13.72 10.31
N ILE A 10 25.46 12.50 10.70
CA ILE A 10 26.17 11.54 9.85
C ILE A 10 25.33 11.12 8.62
N LEU A 11 24.01 11.01 8.77
CA LEU A 11 23.09 10.71 7.67
C LEU A 11 22.89 11.91 6.71
N GLY A 12 23.30 13.11 7.14
CA GLY A 12 23.30 14.32 6.29
C GLY A 12 24.46 14.37 5.29
N ASN A 13 25.50 13.54 5.45
CA ASN A 13 26.63 13.51 4.53
C ASN A 13 26.22 12.89 3.18
N LYS A 14 26.40 13.65 2.09
CA LYS A 14 26.08 13.23 0.71
C LYS A 14 26.60 11.83 0.37
N ILE A 15 27.84 11.50 0.76
CA ILE A 15 28.45 10.19 0.43
C ILE A 15 27.76 9.07 1.21
N ILE A 16 27.50 9.29 2.50
CA ILE A 16 26.84 8.31 3.37
C ILE A 16 25.39 8.09 2.91
N ALA A 17 24.68 9.18 2.58
CA ALA A 17 23.33 9.11 2.03
C ALA A 17 23.30 8.34 0.68
N SER A 18 24.28 8.57 -0.21
CA SER A 18 24.39 7.83 -1.47
C SER A 18 24.72 6.35 -1.27
N ILE A 19 25.62 6.01 -0.36
CA ILE A 19 25.96 4.61 -0.05
C ILE A 19 24.75 3.89 0.55
N LEU A 20 24.07 4.49 1.52
CA LEU A 20 22.86 3.92 2.11
C LEU A 20 21.75 3.76 1.06
N GLY A 21 21.58 4.77 0.20
CA GLY A 21 20.65 4.74 -0.92
C GLY A 21 20.93 3.63 -1.93
N PHE A 22 22.14 3.06 -1.96
CA PHE A 22 22.50 1.93 -2.82
C PHE A 22 22.44 0.58 -2.09
N VAL A 23 22.91 0.52 -0.85
CA VAL A 23 22.98 -0.71 -0.05
C VAL A 23 21.59 -1.25 0.27
N PHE A 24 20.64 -0.39 0.66
CA PHE A 24 19.28 -0.83 0.98
C PHE A 24 18.56 -1.45 -0.21
N PRO A 25 18.47 -0.81 -1.40
CA PRO A 25 17.84 -1.43 -2.57
C PRO A 25 18.48 -2.76 -2.95
N ILE A 26 19.81 -2.87 -2.89
CA ILE A 26 20.49 -4.14 -3.19
C ILE A 26 20.05 -5.24 -2.23
N ALA A 27 20.00 -4.96 -0.93
CA ALA A 27 19.51 -5.93 0.05
C ALA A 27 18.05 -6.35 -0.24
N PHE A 28 17.19 -5.40 -0.63
CA PHE A 28 15.80 -5.68 -1.00
C PHE A 28 15.64 -6.48 -2.30
N VAL A 29 16.55 -6.29 -3.26
CA VAL A 29 16.60 -7.08 -4.50
C VAL A 29 17.05 -8.51 -4.21
N LEU A 30 18.15 -8.69 -3.46
CA LEU A 30 18.70 -10.01 -3.14
C LEU A 30 17.74 -10.86 -2.28
N THR A 31 16.89 -10.21 -1.48
CA THR A 31 15.87 -10.87 -0.66
C THR A 31 14.59 -11.22 -1.42
N GLY A 32 14.40 -10.70 -2.64
CA GLY A 32 13.14 -10.80 -3.37
C GLY A 32 11.96 -10.04 -2.75
N SER A 33 12.20 -9.30 -1.65
CA SER A 33 11.17 -8.57 -0.92
C SER A 33 10.68 -7.34 -1.68
N TRP A 34 11.47 -6.84 -2.63
CA TRP A 34 11.11 -5.69 -3.46
C TRP A 34 9.80 -5.93 -4.25
N THR A 35 9.60 -7.14 -4.78
CA THR A 35 8.41 -7.49 -5.59
C THR A 35 7.14 -7.41 -4.74
N ASN A 36 7.20 -7.85 -3.48
CA ASN A 36 6.07 -7.78 -2.55
C ASN A 36 5.66 -6.33 -2.28
N ILE A 37 6.64 -5.45 -2.03
CA ILE A 37 6.40 -4.03 -1.80
C ILE A 37 5.84 -3.37 -3.07
N TRP A 38 6.41 -3.69 -4.23
CA TRP A 38 5.99 -3.12 -5.50
C TRP A 38 4.53 -3.46 -5.82
N LEU A 39 4.11 -4.69 -5.52
CA LEU A 39 2.74 -5.14 -5.72
C LEU A 39 1.75 -4.38 -4.81
N TYR A 40 2.10 -4.14 -3.55
CA TYR A 40 1.30 -3.30 -2.65
C TYR A 40 1.28 -1.83 -3.05
N PHE A 41 2.40 -1.31 -3.57
CA PHE A 41 2.46 0.05 -4.10
C PHE A 41 1.50 0.21 -5.28
N GLY A 42 1.50 -0.74 -6.22
CA GLY A 42 0.55 -0.77 -7.33
C GLY A 42 -0.91 -0.80 -6.88
N GLY A 43 -1.25 -1.69 -5.94
CA GLY A 43 -2.62 -1.79 -5.41
C GLY A 43 -3.09 -0.54 -4.68
N THR A 44 -2.22 0.07 -3.87
CA THR A 44 -2.54 1.31 -3.13
C THR A 44 -2.72 2.50 -4.08
N ASN A 45 -1.93 2.57 -5.15
CA ASN A 45 -2.08 3.63 -6.16
C ASN A 45 -3.40 3.51 -6.93
N GLN A 46 -3.83 2.27 -7.20
CA GLN A 46 -5.17 2.04 -7.78
C GLN A 46 -6.27 2.45 -6.81
N LEU A 47 -6.11 2.20 -5.51
CA LEU A 47 -7.06 2.65 -4.49
C LEU A 47 -7.12 4.19 -4.40
N LEU A 48 -5.98 4.87 -4.46
CA LEU A 48 -5.90 6.34 -4.50
C LEU A 48 -6.62 6.90 -5.75
N ALA A 49 -6.41 6.28 -6.91
CA ALA A 49 -7.11 6.66 -8.14
C ALA A 49 -8.63 6.45 -8.02
N GLY A 50 -9.07 5.35 -7.40
CA GLY A 50 -10.48 5.11 -7.08
C GLY A 50 -11.06 6.21 -6.20
N PHE A 51 -10.34 6.62 -5.15
CA PHE A 51 -10.74 7.74 -4.30
C PHE A 51 -10.79 9.09 -5.04
N ALA A 52 -9.87 9.33 -5.98
CA ALA A 52 -9.91 10.54 -6.79
C ALA A 52 -11.20 10.64 -7.63
N LEU A 53 -11.59 9.55 -8.31
CA LEU A 53 -12.87 9.49 -9.04
C LEU A 53 -14.07 9.68 -8.11
N LEU A 54 -14.02 9.05 -6.94
CA LEU A 54 -15.07 9.18 -5.93
C LEU A 54 -15.22 10.62 -5.41
N ILE A 55 -14.11 11.34 -5.21
CA ILE A 55 -14.11 12.77 -4.83
C ILE A 55 -14.67 13.63 -5.96
N VAL A 56 -14.28 13.37 -7.22
CA VAL A 56 -14.84 14.09 -8.38
C VAL A 56 -16.34 13.82 -8.51
N GLY A 57 -16.78 12.58 -8.31
CA GLY A 57 -18.20 12.23 -8.25
C GLY A 57 -18.95 13.00 -7.16
N LEU A 58 -18.38 13.10 -5.96
CA LEU A 58 -18.95 13.88 -4.87
C LEU A 58 -18.98 15.39 -5.18
N PHE A 59 -17.95 15.93 -5.83
CA PHE A 59 -17.91 17.32 -6.26
C PHE A 59 -19.00 17.63 -7.29
N LEU A 60 -19.16 16.78 -8.31
CA LEU A 60 -20.19 16.93 -9.33
C LEU A 60 -21.60 16.84 -8.73
N TYR A 61 -21.78 15.93 -7.77
CA TYR A 61 -23.01 15.79 -7.00
C TYR A 61 -23.35 17.11 -6.28
N ALA A 62 -22.40 17.69 -5.54
CA ALA A 62 -22.58 18.97 -4.84
C ALA A 62 -22.86 20.16 -5.78
N GLN A 63 -22.45 20.07 -7.05
CA GLN A 63 -22.74 21.05 -8.09
C GLN A 63 -24.05 20.78 -8.84
N LYS A 64 -24.86 19.81 -8.38
CA LYS A 64 -26.11 19.34 -9.02
C LYS A 64 -25.91 18.89 -10.48
N ARG A 65 -24.72 18.37 -10.80
CA ARG A 65 -24.39 17.82 -12.13
C ARG A 65 -24.47 16.30 -12.11
N PHE A 66 -24.67 15.71 -13.29
CA PHE A 66 -24.63 14.26 -13.45
C PHE A 66 -23.26 13.73 -12.99
N HIS A 67 -23.26 12.83 -12.01
CA HIS A 67 -22.03 12.38 -11.31
C HIS A 67 -21.76 10.87 -11.47
N TRP A 68 -22.69 10.13 -12.08
CA TRP A 68 -22.64 8.66 -12.13
C TRP A 68 -21.47 8.11 -12.95
N TYR A 69 -21.03 8.84 -13.99
CA TYR A 69 -19.87 8.43 -14.81
C TYR A 69 -18.55 8.41 -14.04
N SER A 70 -18.46 9.11 -12.90
CA SER A 70 -17.27 9.12 -12.05
C SER A 70 -17.47 8.27 -10.79
N THR A 71 -18.68 8.32 -10.23
CA THR A 71 -19.02 7.61 -8.98
C THR A 71 -19.04 6.10 -9.17
N ILE A 72 -19.64 5.58 -10.25
CA ILE A 72 -19.76 4.12 -10.48
C ILE A 72 -18.37 3.48 -10.68
N PRO A 73 -17.51 3.98 -11.60
CA PRO A 73 -16.17 3.42 -11.75
C PRO A 73 -15.33 3.57 -10.48
N GLY A 74 -15.45 4.69 -9.75
CA GLY A 74 -14.74 4.90 -8.50
C GLY A 74 -15.12 3.89 -7.41
N ILE A 75 -16.42 3.59 -7.25
CA ILE A 75 -16.89 2.56 -6.30
C ILE A 75 -16.36 1.18 -6.70
N PHE A 76 -16.50 0.80 -7.97
CA PHE A 76 -16.03 -0.48 -8.46
C PHE A 76 -14.52 -0.65 -8.25
N MET A 77 -13.73 0.39 -8.58
CA MET A 77 -12.28 0.39 -8.42
C MET A 77 -11.89 0.27 -6.95
N MET A 78 -12.57 0.97 -6.04
CA MET A 78 -12.34 0.86 -4.59
C MET A 78 -12.60 -0.56 -4.08
N PHE A 79 -13.71 -1.21 -4.47
CA PHE A 79 -14.00 -2.58 -4.02
C PHE A 79 -13.02 -3.61 -4.58
N THR A 80 -12.72 -3.53 -5.88
CA THR A 80 -11.79 -4.47 -6.53
C THR A 80 -10.36 -4.32 -6.00
N THR A 81 -9.91 -3.10 -5.72
CA THR A 81 -8.58 -2.86 -5.13
C THR A 81 -8.48 -3.30 -3.68
N LEU A 82 -9.51 -3.07 -2.85
CA LEU A 82 -9.56 -3.62 -1.49
C LEU A 82 -9.55 -5.16 -1.49
N ALA A 83 -10.31 -5.79 -2.40
CA ALA A 83 -10.31 -7.24 -2.56
C ALA A 83 -8.93 -7.75 -3.00
N ALA A 84 -8.26 -7.06 -3.93
CA ALA A 84 -6.92 -7.41 -4.38
C ALA A 84 -5.88 -7.31 -3.25
N ILE A 85 -5.90 -6.23 -2.46
CA ILE A 85 -4.98 -6.05 -1.32
C ILE A 85 -5.24 -7.14 -0.26
N LEU A 86 -6.51 -7.47 0.01
CA LEU A 86 -6.87 -8.54 0.96
C LEU A 86 -6.35 -9.90 0.47
N TYR A 87 -6.58 -10.23 -0.80
CA TYR A 87 -6.09 -11.46 -1.41
C TYR A 87 -4.57 -11.54 -1.36
N GLN A 88 -3.87 -10.45 -1.69
CA GLN A 88 -2.41 -10.42 -1.64
C GLN A 88 -1.87 -10.63 -0.21
N THR A 89 -2.54 -10.03 0.76
CA THR A 89 -2.21 -10.19 2.19
C THR A 89 -2.42 -11.63 2.65
N TYR A 90 -3.49 -12.28 2.20
CA TYR A 90 -3.72 -13.70 2.45
C TYR A 90 -2.62 -14.58 1.84
N VAL A 91 -2.24 -14.34 0.58
CA VAL A 91 -1.18 -15.10 -0.10
C VAL A 91 0.16 -14.96 0.64
N PHE A 92 0.51 -13.77 1.12
CA PHE A 92 1.72 -13.57 1.91
C PHE A 92 1.62 -14.17 3.33
N ALA A 93 0.43 -14.15 3.95
CA ALA A 93 0.21 -14.80 5.24
C ALA A 93 0.39 -16.33 5.15
N ASP A 94 -0.18 -16.97 4.13
CA ASP A 94 0.01 -18.40 3.87
C ASP A 94 1.49 -18.73 3.60
N ALA A 95 2.18 -17.89 2.82
CA ALA A 95 3.61 -18.07 2.56
C ALA A 95 4.49 -17.86 3.80
N THR A 96 4.04 -17.07 4.78
CA THR A 96 4.71 -16.90 6.08
C THR A 96 4.59 -18.16 6.92
N ILE A 97 3.37 -18.72 7.01
CA ILE A 97 3.11 -19.92 7.83
C ILE A 97 3.79 -21.15 7.21
N GLY A 98 3.70 -21.32 5.89
CA GLY A 98 4.26 -22.48 5.18
C GLY A 98 5.74 -22.39 4.83
N ALA A 99 6.44 -21.30 5.19
CA ALA A 99 7.79 -20.99 4.69
C ALA A 99 7.93 -21.15 3.16
N LYS A 100 6.86 -20.82 2.42
CA LYS A 100 6.82 -20.98 0.96
C LYS A 100 7.65 -19.89 0.31
N LEU A 101 8.38 -20.28 -0.73
CA LEU A 101 9.10 -19.35 -1.58
C LEU A 101 8.11 -18.73 -2.57
N LEU A 102 7.84 -17.45 -2.39
CA LEU A 102 7.01 -16.64 -3.27
C LEU A 102 7.74 -16.25 -4.56
N HIS A 103 9.05 -15.99 -4.45
CA HIS A 103 9.88 -15.56 -5.58
C HIS A 103 11.11 -16.45 -5.70
N ALA A 104 11.53 -16.73 -6.94
CA ALA A 104 12.75 -17.49 -7.21
C ALA A 104 14.00 -16.85 -6.58
N THR A 105 14.00 -15.52 -6.41
CA THR A 105 15.08 -14.78 -5.74
C THR A 105 15.21 -15.11 -4.26
N GLN A 106 14.14 -15.58 -3.60
CA GLN A 106 14.19 -16.00 -2.19
C GLN A 106 15.00 -17.29 -1.99
N ASN A 107 15.37 -18.01 -3.06
CA ASN A 107 16.31 -19.13 -2.97
C ASN A 107 17.66 -18.71 -2.36
N ILE A 108 18.13 -17.50 -2.69
CA ILE A 108 19.36 -16.93 -2.14
C ILE A 108 19.22 -16.79 -0.62
N LEU A 109 18.06 -16.33 -0.16
CA LEU A 109 17.76 -16.16 1.25
C LEU A 109 17.60 -17.47 2.01
N LYS A 110 16.98 -18.46 1.38
CA LYS A 110 16.86 -19.80 1.94
C LYS A 110 18.25 -20.45 2.13
N ASN A 111 19.19 -20.21 1.20
CA ASN A 111 20.55 -20.73 1.29
C ASN A 111 21.43 -20.00 2.31
N VAL A 112 21.20 -18.70 2.55
CA VAL A 112 22.02 -17.89 3.47
C VAL A 112 21.46 -17.88 4.90
N GLY A 113 20.14 -17.87 5.07
CA GLY A 113 19.46 -17.70 6.37
C GLY A 113 18.38 -18.73 6.69
N GLY A 114 18.29 -19.80 5.89
CA GLY A 114 17.33 -20.89 6.09
C GLY A 114 15.87 -20.46 5.94
N ASN A 115 14.97 -21.33 6.40
CA ASN A 115 13.52 -21.09 6.31
C ASN A 115 13.07 -19.93 7.21
N ALA A 116 13.79 -19.65 8.31
CA ALA A 116 13.47 -18.56 9.23
C ALA A 116 13.65 -17.17 8.59
N ALA A 117 14.69 -16.97 7.77
CA ALA A 117 14.89 -15.72 7.06
C ALA A 117 13.78 -15.46 6.01
N VAL A 118 13.33 -16.52 5.32
CA VAL A 118 12.23 -16.45 4.36
C VAL A 118 10.91 -16.13 5.07
N GLN A 119 10.64 -16.77 6.21
CA GLN A 119 9.48 -16.47 7.06
C GLN A 119 9.51 -15.03 7.58
N GLY A 120 10.68 -14.52 7.98
CA GLY A 120 10.82 -13.13 8.46
C GLY A 120 10.43 -12.10 7.40
N ILE A 121 10.85 -12.31 6.15
CA ILE A 121 10.53 -11.39 5.04
C ILE A 121 9.08 -11.51 4.57
N ASN A 122 8.58 -12.74 4.49
CA ASN A 122 7.16 -12.96 4.18
C ASN A 122 6.29 -12.36 5.30
N GLY A 123 6.69 -12.53 6.56
CA GLY A 123 5.98 -11.99 7.72
C GLY A 123 5.98 -10.46 7.77
N PHE A 124 7.12 -9.83 7.44
CA PHE A 124 7.17 -8.37 7.24
C PHE A 124 6.20 -7.93 6.14
N SER A 125 6.18 -8.63 5.00
CA SER A 125 5.28 -8.33 3.88
C SER A 125 3.81 -8.49 4.27
N THR A 126 3.47 -9.54 5.04
CA THR A 126 2.13 -9.74 5.58
C THR A 126 1.73 -8.62 6.52
N ALA A 127 2.61 -8.21 7.45
CA ALA A 127 2.33 -7.11 8.37
C ALA A 127 2.03 -5.80 7.62
N VAL A 128 2.85 -5.47 6.62
CA VAL A 128 2.63 -4.31 5.75
C VAL A 128 1.29 -4.42 5.02
N GLY A 129 0.97 -5.59 4.46
CA GLY A 129 -0.29 -5.86 3.79
C GLY A 129 -1.51 -5.65 4.67
N VAL A 130 -1.49 -6.19 5.89
CA VAL A 130 -2.56 -6.03 6.89
C VAL A 130 -2.76 -4.55 7.22
N ILE A 131 -1.67 -3.83 7.49
CA ILE A 131 -1.73 -2.39 7.81
C ILE A 131 -2.36 -1.62 6.63
N MET A 132 -1.89 -1.86 5.41
CA MET A 132 -2.40 -1.18 4.21
C MET A 132 -3.88 -1.50 3.95
N PHE A 133 -4.29 -2.75 4.15
CA PHE A 133 -5.70 -3.14 4.04
C PHE A 133 -6.57 -2.41 5.05
N LEU A 134 -6.15 -2.35 6.32
CA LEU A 134 -6.89 -1.67 7.38
C LEU A 134 -7.01 -0.16 7.10
N ILE A 135 -5.93 0.48 6.65
CA ILE A 135 -5.94 1.90 6.28
C ILE A 135 -6.86 2.14 5.08
N GLY A 136 -6.74 1.32 4.03
CA GLY A 136 -7.59 1.42 2.84
C GLY A 136 -9.07 1.23 3.16
N LEU A 137 -9.40 0.24 4.00
CA LEU A 137 -10.75 -0.02 4.46
C LEU A 137 -11.29 1.14 5.29
N ALA A 138 -10.48 1.71 6.20
CA ALA A 138 -10.86 2.87 6.99
C ALA A 138 -11.19 4.07 6.08
N MET A 139 -10.34 4.35 5.08
CA MET A 139 -10.59 5.42 4.10
C MET A 139 -11.87 5.18 3.29
N ALA A 140 -12.13 3.95 2.87
CA ALA A 140 -13.37 3.60 2.18
C ALA A 140 -14.61 3.89 3.04
N VAL A 141 -14.56 3.52 4.32
CA VAL A 141 -15.64 3.82 5.28
C VAL A 141 -15.79 5.32 5.50
N TYR A 142 -14.70 6.07 5.63
CA TYR A 142 -14.76 7.53 5.76
C TYR A 142 -15.37 8.19 4.52
N PHE A 143 -15.01 7.74 3.32
CA PHE A 143 -15.60 8.24 2.08
C PHE A 143 -17.11 8.00 2.04
N VAL A 144 -17.56 6.76 2.30
CA VAL A 144 -19.01 6.42 2.30
C VAL A 144 -19.77 7.24 3.34
N ARG A 145 -19.19 7.43 4.54
CA ARG A 145 -19.79 8.28 5.58
C ARG A 145 -19.85 9.74 5.14
N GLY A 146 -18.81 10.25 4.48
CA GLY A 146 -18.78 11.60 3.92
C GLY A 146 -19.84 11.81 2.84
N PHE A 147 -19.95 10.87 1.90
CA PHE A 147 -20.94 10.91 0.83
C PHE A 147 -22.38 10.91 1.38
N ARG A 148 -22.69 10.04 2.36
CA ARG A 148 -24.01 10.00 3.01
C ARG A 148 -24.34 11.29 3.75
N LYS A 149 -23.35 11.97 4.33
CA LYS A 149 -23.55 13.29 4.96
C LYS A 149 -23.86 14.36 3.92
N ALA A 150 -23.13 14.40 2.81
CA ALA A 150 -23.35 15.36 1.73
C ALA A 150 -24.77 15.26 1.14
N VAL A 151 -25.22 14.02 0.85
CA VAL A 151 -26.58 13.76 0.36
C VAL A 151 -27.65 14.25 1.35
N LYS A 152 -27.46 14.00 2.66
CA LYS A 152 -28.42 14.43 3.69
C LYS A 152 -28.52 15.96 3.84
N VAL A 153 -27.43 16.69 3.58
CA VAL A 153 -27.43 18.15 3.65
C VAL A 153 -28.22 18.74 2.48
N GLU A 154 -28.02 18.22 1.27
CA GLU A 154 -28.77 18.67 0.10
C GLU A 154 -30.27 18.38 0.18
N VAL A 155 -30.69 17.23 0.72
CA VAL A 155 -32.12 16.92 0.89
C VAL A 155 -32.82 17.90 1.84
N LYS A 156 -32.08 18.56 2.72
CA LYS A 156 -32.62 19.52 3.70
C LYS A 156 -32.59 20.98 3.22
N ALA A 157 -31.91 21.29 2.12
CA ALA A 157 -31.72 22.65 1.60
C ALA A 157 -32.63 22.92 0.39
#